data_AF-A0A8J2EU81-F1
#
_entry.id   AF-A0A8J2EU81-F1
#
_cell.length_a   1.000
_cell.length_b   1.000
_cell.length_c   1.000
_cell.angle_alpha   90.00
_cell.angle_beta   90.00
_cell.angle_gamma   90.00
#
_symmetry.space_group_name_H-M   'P 1'
#
loop_
_entity.id
_entity.type
_entity.pdbx_description
1 polymer ?
#
loop_
_entity_poly.entity_id
_entity_poly.type
_entity_poly.pdbx_seq_one_letter_code
_entity_poly.pdbx_strand_id
1 'polypeptide(L)' 'SARAPDDAFGGWDIRKVTTLSAMFRNSSLTRPNVAAWDLVSVRNLSHMFDNARTATPDVRTWNLHKVTTVA' A
#
# COMPACT_ATOMS: atom_id res chain seq x y z
N SER A 1 -24.95 -1.48 1.01
CA SER A 1 -23.96 -0.72 1.79
C SER A 1 -22.76 -0.46 0.89
N ALA A 2 -22.50 0.79 0.52
CA ALA A 2 -21.29 1.13 -0.22
C ALA A 2 -20.08 0.93 0.72
N ARG A 3 -19.16 0.06 0.30
CA ARG A 3 -17.91 -0.24 1.03
C ARG A 3 -17.12 1.07 1.16
N ALA A 4 -16.77 1.47 2.38
CA ALA A 4 -16.07 2.72 2.64
C ALA A 4 -14.78 2.82 1.81
N PRO A 5 -14.33 4.02 1.39
CA PRO A 5 -13.14 4.17 0.55
C PRO A 5 -11.87 3.57 1.18
N ASP A 6 -11.83 3.46 2.51
CA ASP A 6 -10.78 2.75 3.26
C ASP A 6 -10.64 1.27 2.86
N ASP A 7 -11.72 0.62 2.44
CA ASP A 7 -11.76 -0.82 2.13
C ASP A 7 -11.59 -1.16 0.64
N ALA A 8 -11.35 -0.16 -0.21
CA ALA A 8 -11.37 -0.31 -1.66
C ALA A 8 -10.19 -1.12 -2.24
N PHE A 9 -9.08 -1.23 -1.50
CA PHE A 9 -7.80 -1.71 -2.01
C PHE A 9 -7.52 -3.18 -1.77
N GLY A 10 -8.21 -3.81 -0.81
CA GLY A 10 -7.87 -5.17 -0.35
C GLY A 10 -8.07 -6.27 -1.40
N GLY A 11 -8.84 -6.00 -2.47
CA GLY A 11 -9.09 -6.93 -3.57
C GLY A 11 -8.15 -6.77 -4.77
N TRP A 12 -7.17 -5.88 -4.73
CA TRP A 12 -6.31 -5.61 -5.88
C TRP A 12 -5.28 -6.74 -6.05
N ASP A 13 -5.26 -7.38 -7.22
CA ASP A 13 -4.19 -8.30 -7.59
C ASP A 13 -2.98 -7.53 -8.11
N ILE A 14 -2.00 -7.32 -7.23
CA ILE A 14 -0.78 -6.57 -7.54
C ILE A 14 0.43 -7.48 -7.83
N ARG A 15 0.24 -8.80 -8.03
CA ARG A 15 1.34 -9.76 -8.18
C ARG A 15 2.26 -9.52 -9.38
N LYS A 16 1.85 -8.64 -10.32
CA LYS A 16 2.66 -8.22 -11.48
C LYS A 16 3.15 -6.77 -11.37
N VAL A 17 2.72 -6.04 -10.34
CA VAL A 17 3.12 -4.65 -10.12
C VAL A 17 4.53 -4.63 -9.56
N THR A 18 5.38 -3.80 -10.15
CA THR A 18 6.78 -3.64 -9.73
C THR A 18 7.01 -2.38 -8.90
N THR A 19 6.10 -1.41 -8.97
CA THR A 19 6.23 -0.09 -8.34
C THR A 19 4.90 0.35 -7.73
N LEU A 20 4.92 0.69 -6.44
CA LEU A 20 3.81 1.30 -5.69
C LEU A 20 4.22 2.67 -5.10
N SER A 21 5.21 3.32 -5.72
CA SER A 21 5.74 4.60 -5.27
C SER A 21 4.65 5.66 -5.17
N ALA A 22 4.64 6.42 -4.08
CA ALA A 22 3.74 7.55 -3.82
C ALA A 22 2.23 7.23 -3.86
N MET A 23 1.82 5.95 -3.79
CA MET A 23 0.41 5.56 -3.97
C MET A 23 -0.57 6.22 -3.00
N PHE A 24 -0.15 6.42 -1.74
CA PHE A 24 -0.94 7.11 -0.71
C PHE A 24 -0.32 8.45 -0.31
N ARG A 25 0.55 9.03 -1.14
CA ARG A 25 1.19 10.31 -0.85
C ARG A 25 0.14 11.42 -0.73
N ASN A 26 0.20 12.20 0.35
CA ASN A 26 -0.79 13.22 0.73
C ASN A 26 -2.25 12.70 0.86
N SER A 27 -2.46 11.39 0.97
CA SER A 27 -3.80 10.82 1.08
C SER A 27 -4.47 11.20 2.41
N SER A 28 -5.78 11.43 2.36
CA SER A 28 -6.63 11.60 3.55
C SER A 28 -7.20 10.28 4.08
N LEU A 29 -6.91 9.15 3.42
CA LEU A 29 -7.33 7.82 3.88
C LEU A 29 -6.66 7.47 5.21
N THR A 30 -7.46 7.10 6.19
CA THR A 30 -6.96 6.83 7.55
C THR A 30 -6.63 5.36 7.73
N ARG A 31 -7.33 4.46 7.04
CA ARG A 31 -7.16 3.00 7.18
C ARG A 31 -7.23 2.31 5.82
N PRO A 32 -6.30 2.60 4.89
CA PRO A 32 -6.29 1.91 3.61
C PRO A 32 -6.09 0.40 3.82
N ASN A 33 -7.03 -0.40 3.32
CA ASN A 33 -7.03 -1.84 3.43
C ASN A 33 -6.03 -2.47 2.45
N VAL A 34 -4.80 -2.68 2.91
CA VAL A 34 -3.69 -3.22 2.12
C VAL A 34 -3.09 -4.49 2.71
N ALA A 35 -3.73 -5.06 3.74
CA ALA A 35 -3.23 -6.22 4.48
C ALA A 35 -3.15 -7.50 3.62
N ALA A 36 -3.93 -7.58 2.53
CA ALA A 36 -3.96 -8.74 1.64
C ALA A 36 -2.96 -8.65 0.47
N TRP A 37 -2.19 -7.56 0.37
CA TRP A 37 -1.30 -7.33 -0.76
C TRP A 37 -0.08 -8.25 -0.74
N ASP A 38 0.13 -8.97 -1.85
CA ASP A 38 1.33 -9.76 -2.11
C ASP A 38 2.37 -8.93 -2.87
N LEU A 39 3.48 -8.63 -2.21
CA LEU A 39 4.56 -7.80 -2.74
C LEU A 39 5.64 -8.58 -3.50
N VAL A 40 5.39 -9.84 -3.90
CA VAL A 40 6.39 -10.72 -4.56
C VAL A 40 7.09 -10.07 -5.78
N SER A 41 6.38 -9.24 -6.54
CA SER A 41 6.93 -8.55 -7.71
C SER A 41 7.30 -7.10 -7.47
N VAL A 42 6.95 -6.54 -6.32
CA VAL A 42 7.21 -5.13 -6.00
C VAL A 42 8.70 -4.94 -5.69
N ARG A 43 9.25 -3.84 -6.18
CA ARG A 43 10.64 -3.40 -5.98
C ARG A 43 10.71 -2.03 -5.34
N ASN A 44 9.74 -1.17 -5.62
CA ASN A 44 9.76 0.23 -5.23
C ASN A 44 8.49 0.64 -4.45
N LEU A 45 8.68 1.06 -3.19
CA LEU A 45 7.68 1.65 -2.30
C LEU A 45 8.01 3.12 -1.93
N SER A 46 8.84 3.80 -2.72
CA SER A 46 9.33 5.15 -2.41
C SER A 46 8.18 6.13 -2.19
N HIS A 47 8.26 6.93 -1.13
CA HIS A 47 7.24 7.92 -0.78
C HIS A 47 5.80 7.40 -0.64
N MET A 48 5.59 6.09 -0.49
CA MET A 48 4.26 5.47 -0.55
C MET A 48 3.24 6.10 0.39
N PHE A 49 3.67 6.50 1.60
CA PHE A 49 2.84 7.17 2.60
C PHE A 49 3.37 8.57 2.96
N ASP A 50 4.15 9.20 2.07
CA ASP A 50 4.68 10.54 2.32
C ASP A 50 3.54 11.54 2.55
N ASN A 51 3.64 12.36 3.59
CA ASN A 51 2.60 13.29 4.07
C ASN A 51 1.21 12.68 4.38
N ALA A 52 1.05 11.36 4.42
CA ALA A 52 -0.20 10.69 4.82
C ALA A 52 -0.30 10.58 6.36
N ARG A 53 -0.30 11.72 7.05
CA ARG A 53 -0.05 11.81 8.51
C ARG A 53 -1.07 11.07 9.38
N THR A 54 -2.27 10.83 8.88
CA THR A 54 -3.37 10.16 9.59
C THR A 54 -3.54 8.69 9.19
N ALA A 55 -2.71 8.19 8.27
CA ALA A 55 -2.82 6.83 7.75
C ALA A 55 -2.28 5.81 8.76
N THR A 56 -3.03 4.73 8.94
CA THR A 56 -2.72 3.59 9.81
C THR A 56 -2.92 2.28 9.03
N PRO A 57 -2.12 2.03 7.97
CA PRO A 57 -2.21 0.80 7.19
C PRO A 57 -1.77 -0.41 8.03
N ASP A 58 -2.48 -1.54 7.91
CA ASP A 58 -1.97 -2.82 8.41
C ASP A 58 -1.06 -3.46 7.35
N VAL A 59 0.23 -3.53 7.67
CA VAL A 59 1.30 -4.04 6.79
C VAL A 59 2.00 -5.25 7.39
N ARG A 60 1.45 -5.86 8.46
CA ARG A 60 2.11 -6.97 9.18
C ARG A 60 2.36 -8.21 8.32
N THR A 61 1.58 -8.39 7.26
CA THR A 61 1.65 -9.51 6.33
C THR A 61 2.62 -9.28 5.16
N TRP A 62 3.11 -8.04 4.99
CA TRP A 62 3.92 -7.67 3.84
C TRP A 62 5.29 -8.35 3.88
N ASN A 63 5.59 -9.10 2.83
CA ASN A 63 6.92 -9.65 2.62
C ASN A 63 7.76 -8.70 1.75
N LEU A 64 8.72 -8.01 2.37
CA LEU A 64 9.57 -7.01 1.73
C LEU A 64 10.84 -7.56 1.06
N HIS A 65 11.05 -8.88 0.98
CA HIS A 65 12.33 -9.47 0.55
C HIS A 65 12.82 -9.06 -0.86
N LYS A 66 11.93 -8.58 -1.72
CA LYS A 66 12.29 -8.04 -3.04
C LYS A 66 12.26 -6.52 -3.13
N VAL A 67 11.72 -5.84 -2.12
CA VAL A 67 11.66 -4.38 -2.11
C VAL A 67 13.08 -3.85 -1.89
N THR A 68 13.55 -3.04 -2.83
CA THR A 68 14.89 -2.45 -2.79
C THR A 68 14.85 -0.96 -2.45
N THR A 69 13.67 -0.33 -2.54
CA THR A 69 13.50 1.12 -2.35
C THR A 69 12.28 1.41 -1.47
N VAL A 70 12.50 2.12 -0.35
CA VAL A 70 11.45 2.51 0.63
C VAL A 70 11.51 3.97 1.10
N ALA A 71 12.50 4.74 0.62
CA ALA A 71 12.71 6.15 1.01
C ALA A 71 11.75 7.11 0.30
#